data_AF-A0A934HPH4-F1
#
_entry.id   AF-A0A934HPH4-F1
#
_cell.length_a   1.000
_cell.length_b   1.000
_cell.length_c   1.000
_cell.angle_alpha   90.00
_cell.angle_beta   90.00
_cell.angle_gamma   90.00
#
_symmetry.space_group_name_H-M   'P 1'
#
loop_
_entity.id
_entity.type
_entity.pdbx_description
1 polymer ?
#
loop_
_entity_poly.entity_id
_entity_poly.type
_entity_poly.pdbx_seq_one_letter_code
_entity_poly.pdbx_strand_id
1 'polypeptide(L)'
;MLRKTYATLLFVLATSVAAQTPTPEEIAALVDQRVSALNPYGELLNDPDPERSLAAMQIMLESGNAELTRMALEFGLLSPNPVVRRAAVEAHLKSGPTLTLKFEGGDDPDPNFTSTVVGYYSGSTEPGNQGYWKIKVGEYSADDGCYLHVNARSGCFVTVNSDGVYFTHDQYKMLAARTDVTDEGLLKGFAKIYKVAEPVPLTVQLID
;
A
#
# COMPACT_ATOMS: atom_id res chain seq x y z
N MET A 1 -17.27 -50.52 -73.79
CA MET A 1 -17.57 -50.08 -72.41
C MET A 1 -16.47 -49.08 -72.03
N LEU A 2 -16.63 -47.76 -72.23
CA LEU A 2 -17.21 -46.76 -71.29
C LEU A 2 -16.76 -47.00 -69.84
N ARG A 3 -16.16 -46.06 -69.09
CA ARG A 3 -16.34 -44.59 -69.07
C ARG A 3 -15.15 -43.89 -68.38
N LYS A 4 -14.80 -42.69 -68.86
CA LYS A 4 -13.83 -41.75 -68.29
C LYS A 4 -14.49 -40.80 -67.25
N THR A 5 -13.68 -40.35 -66.28
CA THR A 5 -13.70 -39.06 -65.52
C THR A 5 -14.95 -38.76 -64.65
N TYR A 6 -14.86 -38.18 -63.44
CA TYR A 6 -14.26 -36.88 -63.08
C TYR A 6 -13.68 -36.86 -61.65
N ALA A 7 -12.56 -36.13 -61.48
CA ALA A 7 -12.02 -35.73 -60.19
C ALA A 7 -12.49 -34.29 -59.87
N THR A 8 -13.14 -34.09 -58.72
CA THR A 8 -13.60 -32.78 -58.26
C THR A 8 -12.53 -32.17 -57.35
N LEU A 9 -11.91 -31.08 -57.82
CA LEU A 9 -10.96 -30.25 -57.08
C LEU A 9 -11.77 -29.23 -56.25
N LEU A 10 -11.69 -29.28 -54.92
CA LEU A 10 -12.23 -28.23 -54.04
C LEU A 10 -11.18 -27.12 -53.86
N PHE A 11 -11.48 -25.93 -54.36
CA PHE A 11 -10.65 -24.73 -54.20
C PHE A 11 -11.06 -24.01 -52.90
N VAL A 12 -10.22 -24.11 -51.87
CA VAL A 12 -10.36 -23.31 -50.64
C VAL A 12 -9.77 -21.93 -50.92
N LEU A 13 -10.63 -20.92 -51.05
CA LEU A 13 -10.23 -19.52 -51.11
C LEU A 13 -9.71 -19.08 -49.74
N ALA A 14 -8.39 -19.01 -49.59
CA ALA A 14 -7.75 -18.34 -48.47
C ALA A 14 -7.92 -16.82 -48.64
N THR A 15 -8.89 -16.22 -47.96
CA THR A 15 -8.93 -14.77 -47.81
C THR A 15 -7.83 -14.37 -46.84
N SER A 16 -6.71 -13.89 -47.37
CA SER A 16 -5.69 -13.19 -46.62
C SER A 16 -6.30 -11.93 -46.01
N VAL A 17 -6.69 -12.01 -44.73
CA VAL A 17 -7.01 -10.85 -43.93
C VAL A 17 -5.72 -10.05 -43.84
N ALA A 18 -5.65 -8.92 -44.54
CA ALA A 18 -4.58 -7.95 -44.35
C ALA A 18 -4.71 -7.46 -42.91
N ALA A 19 -3.80 -7.89 -42.03
CA ALA A 19 -3.66 -7.32 -40.71
C ALA A 19 -3.22 -5.86 -40.90
N GLN A 20 -4.18 -4.94 -40.91
CA GLN A 20 -3.92 -3.51 -40.97
C GLN A 20 -3.25 -3.14 -39.65
N THR A 21 -2.06 -2.56 -39.74
CA THR A 21 -1.39 -2.00 -38.56
C THR A 21 -2.25 -0.84 -38.07
N PRO A 22 -2.75 -0.88 -36.82
CA PRO A 22 -3.64 0.15 -36.33
C PRO A 22 -2.93 1.51 -36.30
N THR A 23 -3.66 2.57 -36.63
CA THR A 23 -3.12 3.94 -36.55
C THR A 23 -2.89 4.33 -35.10
N PRO A 24 -2.06 5.36 -34.81
CA PRO A 24 -1.89 5.87 -33.46
C PRO A 24 -3.22 6.20 -32.76
N GLU A 25 -4.21 6.73 -33.49
CA GLU A 25 -5.55 7.04 -32.97
C GLU A 25 -6.36 5.78 -32.66
N GLU A 26 -6.26 4.74 -33.49
CA GLU A 26 -6.91 3.44 -33.24
C GLU A 26 -6.28 2.73 -32.04
N ILE A 27 -4.95 2.82 -31.89
CA ILE A 27 -4.24 2.33 -30.71
C ILE A 27 -4.71 3.10 -29.46
N ALA A 28 -4.83 4.43 -29.52
CA ALA A 28 -5.34 5.23 -28.41
C ALA A 28 -6.77 4.84 -28.03
N ALA A 29 -7.68 4.67 -29.00
CA ALA A 29 -9.05 4.24 -28.75
C ALA A 29 -9.12 2.82 -28.15
N LEU A 30 -8.25 1.90 -28.60
CA LEU A 30 -8.14 0.55 -28.02
C LEU A 30 -7.56 0.57 -26.60
N VAL A 31 -6.62 1.48 -26.34
CA VAL A 31 -6.09 1.72 -24.99
C VAL A 31 -7.19 2.28 -24.09
N ASP A 32 -7.91 3.31 -24.51
CA ASP A 32 -9.00 3.93 -23.75
C ASP A 32 -10.12 2.92 -23.48
N GLN A 33 -10.55 2.16 -24.51
CA GLN A 33 -11.54 1.10 -24.34
C GLN A 33 -11.06 0.03 -23.35
N ARG A 34 -9.78 -0.33 -23.41
CA ARG A 34 -9.19 -1.30 -22.48
C ARG A 34 -9.10 -0.71 -21.08
N VAL A 35 -8.72 0.55 -20.92
CA VAL A 35 -8.65 1.26 -19.63
C VAL A 35 -10.04 1.39 -19.00
N SER A 36 -11.05 1.79 -19.76
CA SER A 36 -12.44 1.87 -19.29
C SER A 36 -13.01 0.50 -18.92
N ALA A 37 -12.70 -0.54 -19.70
CA ALA A 37 -13.10 -1.92 -19.36
C ALA A 37 -12.32 -2.51 -18.17
N LEU A 38 -11.15 -1.94 -17.83
CA LEU A 38 -10.27 -2.41 -16.76
C LEU A 38 -10.53 -1.74 -15.41
N ASN A 39 -11.38 -0.72 -15.31
CA ASN A 39 -11.69 -0.08 -14.03
C ASN A 39 -13.12 -0.27 -13.48
N PRO A 40 -13.77 -1.45 -13.60
CA PRO A 40 -15.06 -1.69 -12.93
C PRO A 40 -14.93 -1.62 -11.40
N TYR A 41 -13.72 -1.84 -10.86
CA TYR A 41 -13.43 -1.70 -9.43
C TYR A 41 -13.43 -0.24 -8.98
N GLY A 42 -12.98 0.69 -9.82
CA GLY A 42 -13.08 2.12 -9.56
C GLY A 42 -14.53 2.58 -9.41
N GLU A 43 -15.46 2.04 -10.20
CA GLU A 43 -16.89 2.34 -10.02
C GLU A 43 -17.43 1.84 -8.68
N LEU A 44 -17.02 0.63 -8.25
CA LEU A 44 -17.41 0.07 -6.96
C LEU A 44 -16.85 0.88 -5.78
N LEU A 45 -15.60 1.34 -5.89
CA LEU A 45 -14.97 2.18 -4.87
C LEU A 45 -15.60 3.57 -4.83
N ASN A 46 -16.04 4.12 -5.96
CA ASN A 46 -16.72 5.42 -6.03
C ASN A 46 -18.26 5.31 -5.96
N ASP A 47 -18.82 4.21 -5.45
CA ASP A 47 -20.27 4.06 -5.27
C ASP A 47 -20.80 5.19 -4.36
N PRO A 48 -21.89 5.89 -4.74
CA PRO A 48 -22.46 6.96 -3.92
C PRO A 48 -22.96 6.47 -2.55
N ASP A 49 -23.23 5.17 -2.40
CA ASP A 49 -23.49 4.53 -1.11
C ASP A 49 -22.16 4.24 -0.37
N PRO A 50 -21.86 4.95 0.73
CA PRO A 50 -20.61 4.78 1.46
C PRO A 50 -20.43 3.38 2.04
N GLU A 51 -21.51 2.65 2.34
CA GLU A 51 -21.42 1.28 2.85
C GLU A 51 -20.96 0.31 1.74
N ARG A 52 -21.46 0.52 0.51
CA ARG A 52 -21.05 -0.28 -0.65
C ARG A 52 -19.61 0.00 -1.07
N SER A 53 -19.22 1.27 -1.08
CA SER A 53 -17.84 1.70 -1.33
C SER A 53 -16.86 1.07 -0.31
N LEU A 54 -17.20 1.14 0.98
CA LEU A 54 -16.39 0.54 2.05
C LEU A 54 -16.29 -0.99 1.90
N ALA A 55 -17.41 -1.66 1.62
CA ALA A 55 -17.44 -3.10 1.42
C ALA A 55 -16.61 -3.53 0.21
N ALA A 56 -16.70 -2.80 -0.91
CA ALA A 56 -15.88 -3.06 -2.09
C ALA A 56 -14.38 -2.94 -1.78
N MET A 57 -13.99 -1.88 -1.07
CA MET A 57 -12.61 -1.68 -0.63
C MET A 57 -12.12 -2.85 0.24
N GLN A 58 -12.90 -3.26 1.24
CA GLN A 58 -12.55 -4.39 2.12
C GLN A 58 -12.39 -5.71 1.35
N ILE A 59 -13.34 -6.03 0.46
CA ILE A 59 -13.28 -7.22 -0.39
C ILE A 59 -12.02 -7.22 -1.26
N MET A 60 -11.67 -6.06 -1.84
CA MET A 60 -10.47 -5.92 -2.67
C MET A 60 -9.18 -6.09 -1.86
N LEU A 61 -9.11 -5.53 -0.64
CA LEU A 61 -7.98 -5.70 0.29
C LEU A 61 -7.79 -7.16 0.72
N GLU A 62 -8.88 -7.91 0.87
CA GLU A 62 -8.86 -9.32 1.27
C GLU A 62 -8.72 -10.30 0.11
N SER A 63 -8.75 -9.81 -1.14
CA SER A 63 -8.75 -10.65 -2.34
C SER A 63 -7.45 -11.45 -2.57
N GLY A 64 -6.34 -11.03 -1.96
CA GLY A 64 -5.00 -11.56 -2.24
C GLY A 64 -4.43 -11.17 -3.61
N ASN A 65 -5.17 -10.41 -4.42
CA ASN A 65 -4.67 -9.85 -5.68
C ASN A 65 -3.92 -8.54 -5.37
N ALA A 66 -2.63 -8.48 -5.73
CA ALA A 66 -1.77 -7.34 -5.41
C ALA A 66 -2.27 -6.02 -6.01
N GLU A 67 -2.76 -6.02 -7.25
CA GLU A 67 -3.27 -4.80 -7.90
C GLU A 67 -4.57 -4.32 -7.27
N LEU A 68 -5.51 -5.22 -6.97
CA LEU A 68 -6.75 -4.86 -6.28
C LEU A 68 -6.48 -4.36 -4.87
N THR A 69 -5.53 -4.99 -4.17
CA THR A 69 -5.11 -4.57 -2.83
C THR A 69 -4.51 -3.16 -2.88
N ARG A 70 -3.61 -2.89 -3.83
CA ARG A 70 -2.99 -1.57 -4.01
C ARG A 70 -4.03 -0.51 -4.32
N MET A 71 -4.93 -0.79 -5.28
CA MET A 71 -6.01 0.14 -5.67
C MET A 71 -6.95 0.46 -4.50
N ALA A 72 -7.37 -0.55 -3.75
CA ALA A 72 -8.24 -0.36 -2.59
C ALA A 72 -7.55 0.36 -1.45
N LEU A 73 -6.26 0.10 -1.22
CA LEU A 73 -5.47 0.80 -0.21
C LEU A 73 -5.29 2.27 -0.57
N GLU A 74 -4.98 2.57 -1.83
CA GLU A 74 -4.87 3.94 -2.36
C GLU A 74 -6.19 4.70 -2.21
N PHE A 75 -7.30 4.11 -2.67
CA PHE A 75 -8.62 4.69 -2.46
C PHE A 75 -8.93 4.94 -0.98
N GLY A 76 -8.65 3.94 -0.15
CA GLY A 76 -8.99 3.98 1.26
C GLY A 76 -8.22 5.05 2.03
N LEU A 77 -6.90 5.12 1.83
CA LEU A 77 -6.03 6.08 2.50
C LEU A 77 -6.26 7.53 2.07
N LEU A 78 -6.66 7.74 0.81
CA LEU A 78 -6.96 9.07 0.26
C LEU A 78 -8.43 9.48 0.46
N SER A 79 -9.26 8.63 1.09
CA SER A 79 -10.67 8.93 1.30
C SER A 79 -10.86 10.15 2.20
N PRO A 80 -11.81 11.06 1.92
CA PRO A 80 -12.16 12.13 2.85
C PRO A 80 -12.86 11.60 4.11
N ASN A 81 -13.40 10.37 4.07
CA ASN A 81 -14.08 9.75 5.21
C ASN A 81 -13.06 9.11 6.18
N PRO A 82 -12.95 9.59 7.43
CA PRO A 82 -11.99 9.07 8.41
C PRO A 82 -12.20 7.59 8.75
N VAL A 83 -13.44 7.07 8.67
CA VAL A 83 -13.74 5.66 8.91
C VAL A 83 -13.12 4.79 7.81
N VAL A 84 -13.20 5.24 6.56
CA VAL A 84 -12.62 4.54 5.40
C VAL A 84 -11.10 4.57 5.47
N ARG A 85 -10.49 5.73 5.78
CA ARG A 85 -9.03 5.84 5.98
C ARG A 85 -8.54 4.88 7.06
N ARG A 86 -9.23 4.87 8.21
CA ARG A 86 -8.87 3.96 9.32
C ARG A 86 -8.94 2.50 8.90
N ALA A 87 -10.03 2.09 8.24
CA ALA A 87 -10.19 0.72 7.78
C ALA A 87 -9.08 0.31 6.78
N ALA A 88 -8.63 1.23 5.93
CA ALA A 88 -7.53 1.00 5.00
C ALA A 88 -6.19 0.81 5.73
N VAL A 89 -5.89 1.65 6.72
CA VAL A 89 -4.70 1.48 7.59
C VAL A 89 -4.74 0.14 8.31
N GLU A 90 -5.86 -0.19 8.96
CA GLU A 90 -6.02 -1.45 9.70
C GLU A 90 -5.85 -2.66 8.80
N ALA A 91 -6.45 -2.65 7.60
CA ALA A 91 -6.29 -3.72 6.63
C ALA A 91 -4.84 -3.86 6.15
N HIS A 92 -4.16 -2.74 5.88
CA HIS A 92 -2.74 -2.76 5.53
C HIS A 92 -1.91 -3.39 6.66
N LEU A 93 -2.10 -2.98 7.92
CA LEU A 93 -1.39 -3.54 9.07
C LEU A 93 -1.70 -5.04 9.27
N LYS A 94 -2.96 -5.47 9.05
CA LYS A 94 -3.38 -6.87 9.11
C LYS A 94 -2.65 -7.77 8.11
N SER A 95 -2.19 -7.22 6.98
CA SER A 95 -1.34 -7.96 6.03
C SER A 95 0.06 -8.28 6.57
N GLY A 96 0.41 -7.74 7.74
CA GLY A 96 1.70 -7.87 8.39
C GLY A 96 2.84 -7.24 7.57
N PRO A 97 2.76 -5.96 7.14
CA PRO A 97 3.76 -5.34 6.29
C PRO A 97 5.07 -5.09 7.04
N THR A 98 6.16 -4.88 6.30
CA THR A 98 7.37 -4.27 6.86
C THR A 98 7.25 -2.76 6.67
N LEU A 99 7.09 -2.02 7.76
CA LEU A 99 7.00 -0.57 7.71
C LEU A 99 8.40 0.04 7.67
N THR A 100 8.57 1.04 6.82
CA THR A 100 9.75 1.91 6.82
C THR A 100 9.42 3.21 7.53
N LEU A 101 10.01 3.40 8.71
CA LEU A 101 9.87 4.62 9.50
C LEU A 101 11.03 5.55 9.16
N LYS A 102 10.72 6.70 8.56
CA LYS A 102 11.70 7.75 8.23
C LYS A 102 11.69 8.83 9.31
N PHE A 103 12.86 9.10 9.89
CA PHE A 103 13.08 10.13 10.90
C PHE A 103 13.90 11.28 10.31
N GLU A 104 13.50 12.52 10.60
CA GLU A 104 14.24 13.71 10.20
C GLU A 104 15.01 14.27 11.40
N GLY A 105 16.34 14.12 11.43
CA GLY A 105 17.19 14.63 12.50
C GLY A 105 17.39 16.15 12.48
N GLY A 106 17.05 16.81 11.37
CA GLY A 106 17.26 18.24 11.16
C GLY A 106 18.71 18.62 10.87
N ASP A 107 19.00 19.92 10.77
CA ASP A 107 20.34 20.42 10.43
C ASP A 107 21.36 20.24 11.57
N ASP A 108 20.89 20.25 12.83
CA ASP A 108 21.67 20.07 14.05
C ASP A 108 21.08 18.92 14.88
N PRO A 109 21.34 17.65 14.49
CA PRO A 109 20.72 16.50 15.13
C PRO A 109 21.30 16.28 16.53
N ASP A 110 20.49 15.68 17.42
CA ASP A 110 20.97 15.20 18.71
C ASP A 110 22.21 14.31 18.53
N PRO A 111 23.25 14.44 19.37
CA PRO A 111 24.48 13.63 19.27
C PRO A 111 24.24 12.11 19.28
N ASN A 112 23.11 11.65 19.85
CA ASN A 112 22.73 10.25 19.90
C ASN A 112 21.86 9.81 18.71
N PHE A 113 21.43 10.72 17.83
CA PHE A 113 20.50 10.40 16.74
C PHE A 113 21.04 9.28 15.85
N THR A 114 22.19 9.49 15.23
CA THR A 114 22.79 8.54 14.29
C THR A 114 23.08 7.19 14.96
N SER A 115 23.70 7.21 16.14
CA SER A 115 24.06 5.98 16.85
C SER A 115 22.83 5.18 17.30
N THR A 116 21.76 5.87 17.70
CA THR A 116 20.48 5.23 18.04
C THR A 116 19.82 4.66 16.79
N VAL A 117 19.69 5.44 15.72
CA VAL A 117 19.03 4.97 14.49
C VAL A 117 19.73 3.73 13.94
N VAL A 118 21.05 3.77 13.76
CA VAL A 118 21.82 2.64 13.22
C VAL A 118 21.85 1.45 14.19
N GLY A 119 21.75 1.70 15.50
CA GLY A 119 21.83 0.66 16.52
C GLY A 119 20.60 -0.26 16.64
N TYR A 120 19.45 0.11 16.06
CA TYR A 120 18.20 -0.61 16.23
C TYR A 120 17.47 -0.86 14.90
N TYR A 121 16.65 -1.93 14.86
CA TYR A 121 15.73 -2.26 13.75
C TYR A 121 16.34 -2.26 12.34
N SER A 122 17.59 -2.76 12.23
CA SER A 122 18.37 -2.73 10.99
C SER A 122 18.44 -1.33 10.37
N GLY A 123 18.57 -0.32 11.24
CA GLY A 123 18.46 1.06 10.84
C GLY A 123 19.65 1.57 10.03
N SER A 124 19.39 2.62 9.26
CA SER A 124 20.38 3.28 8.43
C SER A 124 20.19 4.79 8.48
N THR A 125 21.24 5.52 8.13
CA THR A 125 21.17 6.98 7.96
C THR A 125 21.66 7.39 6.59
N GLU A 126 21.10 8.47 6.07
CA GLU A 126 21.49 9.11 4.81
C GLU A 126 22.04 10.52 5.09
N PRO A 127 22.73 11.14 4.10
CA PRO A 127 23.10 12.55 4.18
C PRO A 127 21.89 13.45 4.51
N GLY A 128 22.13 14.54 5.22
CA GLY A 128 21.05 15.41 5.70
C GLY A 128 20.35 14.91 6.97
N ASN A 129 21.01 14.03 7.74
CA ASN A 129 20.55 13.53 9.04
C ASN A 129 19.19 12.82 8.96
N GLN A 130 18.95 12.10 7.87
CA GLN A 130 17.76 11.28 7.71
C GLN A 130 18.04 9.88 8.24
N GLY A 131 17.16 9.39 9.10
CA GLY A 131 17.25 8.06 9.70
C GLY A 131 16.12 7.15 9.24
N TYR A 132 16.37 5.85 9.17
CA TYR A 132 15.38 4.87 8.75
C TYR A 132 15.38 3.67 9.66
N TRP A 133 14.20 3.19 10.04
CA TRP A 133 13.99 1.88 10.65
C TRP A 133 13.07 1.03 9.79
N LYS A 134 13.34 -0.28 9.72
CA LYS A 134 12.49 -1.26 9.04
C LYS A 134 11.94 -2.23 10.06
N ILE A 135 10.63 -2.16 10.30
CA ILE A 135 9.99 -2.90 11.38
C ILE A 135 8.83 -3.71 10.82
N LYS A 136 8.86 -5.03 11.04
CA LYS A 136 7.78 -5.93 10.63
C LYS A 136 6.62 -5.87 11.63
N VAL A 137 5.42 -5.60 11.12
CA VAL A 137 4.16 -5.67 11.88
C VAL A 137 3.80 -7.13 12.10
N GLY A 138 3.49 -7.47 13.35
CA GLY A 138 3.09 -8.80 13.77
C GLY A 138 1.58 -8.96 13.88
N GLU A 139 1.16 -10.02 14.55
CA GLU A 139 -0.25 -10.34 14.74
C GLU A 139 -0.97 -9.29 15.59
N TYR A 140 -2.29 -9.19 15.40
CA TYR A 140 -3.15 -8.36 16.22
C TYR A 140 -3.47 -9.05 17.55
N SER A 141 -3.19 -8.39 18.67
CA SER A 141 -3.63 -8.79 20.00
C SER A 141 -5.00 -8.17 20.28
N ALA A 142 -6.04 -8.99 20.34
CA ALA A 142 -7.38 -8.52 20.70
C ALA A 142 -7.47 -8.09 22.17
N ASP A 143 -6.66 -8.70 23.05
CA ASP A 143 -6.63 -8.38 24.48
C ASP A 143 -6.00 -7.01 24.73
N ASP A 144 -4.96 -6.65 23.95
CA ASP A 144 -4.26 -5.36 24.06
C ASP A 144 -4.78 -4.29 23.09
N GLY A 145 -5.62 -4.68 22.12
CA GLY A 145 -6.20 -3.79 21.11
C GLY A 145 -5.19 -3.24 20.10
N CYS A 146 -4.10 -3.95 19.81
CA CYS A 146 -2.98 -3.43 19.02
C CYS A 146 -2.29 -4.50 18.18
N TYR A 147 -1.52 -4.08 17.18
CA TYR A 147 -0.60 -4.94 16.45
C TYR A 147 0.71 -5.08 17.21
N LEU A 148 1.21 -6.31 17.33
CA LEU A 148 2.44 -6.63 18.03
C LEU A 148 3.67 -6.42 17.14
N HIS A 149 4.84 -6.31 17.76
CA HIS A 149 6.11 -6.39 17.03
C HIS A 149 6.47 -7.87 16.79
N VAL A 150 6.82 -8.27 15.57
CA VAL A 150 7.07 -9.70 15.21
C VAL A 150 8.08 -10.40 16.13
N ASN A 151 9.07 -9.66 16.65
CA ASN A 151 10.10 -10.23 17.52
C ASN A 151 9.94 -9.88 19.01
N ALA A 152 8.87 -9.17 19.40
CA ALA A 152 8.64 -8.88 20.81
C ALA A 152 7.94 -10.07 21.47
N ARG A 153 8.39 -10.44 22.69
CA ARG A 153 7.73 -11.47 23.50
C ARG A 153 6.38 -11.00 24.06
N SER A 154 6.20 -9.68 24.12
CA SER A 154 5.01 -8.98 24.58
C SER A 154 5.11 -7.52 24.14
N GLY A 155 3.98 -6.91 23.82
CA GLY A 155 3.88 -5.47 23.75
C GLY A 155 3.40 -4.87 22.43
N CYS A 156 2.66 -3.77 22.53
CA CYS A 156 2.06 -3.09 21.40
C CYS A 156 3.11 -2.38 20.55
N PHE A 157 3.08 -2.68 19.25
CA PHE A 157 3.83 -1.96 18.24
C PHE A 157 3.02 -0.84 17.59
N VAL A 158 1.86 -1.18 17.01
CA VAL A 158 1.01 -0.21 16.33
C VAL A 158 -0.39 -0.25 16.91
N THR A 159 -0.90 0.91 17.32
CA THR A 159 -2.31 1.09 17.72
C THR A 159 -2.97 2.07 16.78
N VAL A 160 -4.15 1.72 16.27
CA VAL A 160 -4.94 2.57 15.39
C VAL A 160 -6.18 3.03 16.17
N ASN A 161 -6.31 4.35 16.35
CA ASN A 161 -7.45 4.95 17.02
C ASN A 161 -8.19 5.90 16.08
N SER A 162 -9.32 6.45 16.53
CA SER A 162 -10.06 7.46 15.78
C SER A 162 -9.29 8.78 15.58
N ASP A 163 -8.26 9.01 16.40
CA ASP A 163 -7.52 10.27 16.43
C ASP A 163 -6.06 10.14 15.95
N GLY A 164 -5.65 8.97 15.43
CA GLY A 164 -4.32 8.79 14.86
C GLY A 164 -3.81 7.35 14.91
N VAL A 165 -2.61 7.17 14.38
CA VAL A 165 -1.83 5.93 14.42
C VAL A 165 -0.63 6.12 15.34
N TYR A 166 -0.51 5.23 16.31
CA TYR A 166 0.50 5.31 17.36
C TYR A 166 1.51 4.19 17.20
N PHE A 167 2.79 4.54 17.27
CA PHE A 167 3.88 3.57 17.31
C PHE A 167 4.48 3.54 18.70
N THR A 168 4.52 2.37 19.31
CA THR A 168 5.12 2.16 20.63
C THR A 168 6.09 1.00 20.56
N HIS A 169 7.13 1.05 21.39
CA HIS A 169 7.87 -0.16 21.73
C HIS A 169 8.04 -0.17 23.24
N ASP A 170 7.04 -0.70 23.92
CA ASP A 170 6.85 -0.69 25.37
C ASP A 170 7.99 -1.39 26.14
N GLN A 171 8.48 -2.53 25.67
CA GLN A 171 9.45 -3.35 26.38
C GLN A 171 10.78 -2.61 26.64
N TYR A 172 11.14 -1.66 25.77
CA TYR A 172 12.43 -0.97 25.83
C TYR A 172 12.34 0.55 25.70
N LYS A 173 11.11 1.10 25.59
CA LYS A 173 10.86 2.54 25.35
C LYS A 173 11.68 3.09 24.18
N MET A 174 11.87 2.27 23.15
CA MET A 174 12.73 2.60 22.01
C MET A 174 12.07 3.63 21.09
N LEU A 175 10.74 3.59 21.04
CA LEU A 175 9.90 4.39 20.19
C LEU A 175 8.61 4.74 20.93
N ALA A 176 8.24 6.01 20.86
CA ALA A 176 6.88 6.47 21.09
C ALA A 176 6.58 7.53 20.04
N ALA A 177 5.59 7.30 19.18
CA ALA A 177 5.21 8.23 18.14
C ALA A 177 3.69 8.33 18.00
N ARG A 178 3.23 9.51 17.63
CA ARG A 178 1.87 9.77 17.16
C ARG A 178 1.96 10.28 15.74
N THR A 179 1.11 9.74 14.88
CA THR A 179 1.00 10.12 13.47
C THR A 179 -0.45 10.23 13.06
N ASP A 180 -0.69 11.05 12.04
CA ASP A 180 -1.97 11.20 11.38
C ASP A 180 -1.84 10.74 9.93
N VAL A 181 -2.93 10.19 9.37
CA VAL A 181 -3.02 9.90 7.93
C VAL A 181 -3.17 11.21 7.18
N THR A 182 -2.23 11.53 6.30
CA THR A 182 -2.27 12.75 5.47
C THR A 182 -3.11 12.55 4.22
N ASP A 183 -3.42 13.66 3.55
CA ASP A 183 -4.12 13.66 2.26
C ASP A 183 -3.29 13.02 1.13
N GLU A 184 -2.00 12.72 1.38
CA GLU A 184 -1.15 11.96 0.47
C GLU A 184 -1.13 10.45 0.79
N GLY A 185 -1.93 9.98 1.75
CA GLY A 185 -1.95 8.59 2.18
C GLY A 185 -0.71 8.15 2.97
N LEU A 186 0.04 9.11 3.52
CA LEU A 186 1.19 8.86 4.38
C LEU A 186 0.80 8.97 5.85
N LEU A 187 1.57 8.34 6.73
CA LEU A 187 1.51 8.67 8.16
C LEU A 187 2.59 9.72 8.44
N LYS A 188 2.21 10.90 8.95
CA LYS A 188 3.15 11.94 9.39
C LYS A 188 2.90 12.34 10.83
N GLY A 189 3.97 12.65 11.54
CA GLY A 189 3.88 13.12 12.91
C GLY A 189 5.25 13.25 13.56
N PHE A 190 5.33 12.94 14.85
CA PHE A 190 6.57 13.06 15.62
C PHE A 190 6.84 11.80 16.42
N ALA A 191 8.12 11.45 16.52
CA ALA A 191 8.62 10.31 17.26
C ALA A 191 9.61 10.74 18.34
N LYS A 192 9.38 10.27 19.56
CA LYS A 192 10.39 10.19 20.60
C LYS A 192 11.15 8.88 20.42
N ILE A 193 12.40 8.98 20.00
CA ILE A 193 13.32 7.85 19.88
C ILE A 193 14.28 7.80 21.08
N TYR A 194 14.73 6.60 21.45
CA TYR A 194 15.60 6.39 22.60
C TYR A 194 16.85 7.29 22.56
N LYS A 195 17.22 7.87 23.71
CA LYS A 195 18.40 8.76 23.89
C LYS A 195 18.45 10.05 23.07
N VAL A 196 17.54 10.28 22.14
CA VAL A 196 17.42 11.56 21.43
C VAL A 196 16.53 12.48 22.27
N ALA A 197 17.05 13.65 22.63
CA ALA A 197 16.44 14.54 23.62
C ALA A 197 15.08 15.09 23.17
N GLU A 198 14.98 15.54 21.92
CA GLU A 198 13.76 16.12 21.37
C GLU A 198 13.03 15.14 20.42
N PRO A 199 11.70 15.18 20.34
CA PRO A 199 10.97 14.46 19.32
C PRO A 199 11.39 14.91 17.91
N VAL A 200 11.55 13.95 17.00
CA VAL A 200 11.91 14.19 15.60
C VAL A 200 10.70 13.96 14.69
N PRO A 201 10.56 14.70 13.58
CA PRO A 201 9.55 14.38 12.57
C PRO A 201 9.68 12.94 12.08
N LEU A 202 8.53 12.28 11.94
CA LEU A 202 8.39 10.90 11.48
C LEU A 202 7.48 10.89 10.25
N THR A 203 7.89 10.15 9.21
CA THR A 203 7.05 9.77 8.07
C THR A 203 7.06 8.24 7.91
N VAL A 204 5.89 7.65 7.66
CA VAL A 204 5.74 6.24 7.29
C VAL A 204 4.91 6.16 6.02
N GLN A 205 5.46 5.49 5.01
CA GLN A 205 4.77 5.24 3.75
C GLN A 205 3.99 3.92 3.87
N LEU A 206 2.70 3.94 3.50
CA LEU A 206 1.82 2.76 3.54
C LEU A 206 1.54 2.17 2.15
N ILE A 207 1.84 2.91 1.09
CA ILE A 207 1.68 2.50 -0.32
C ILE A 207 3.05 2.64 -0.98
N ASP A 208 3.55 1.56 -1.60
CA ASP A 208 4.78 1.57 -2.41
C ASP A 208 4.54 2.23 -3.78
#